data_AF-A0A438KL99-F1
#
_entry.id   AF-A0A438KL99-F1
#
_cell.length_a   1.000
_cell.length_b   1.000
_cell.length_c   1.000
_cell.angle_alpha   90.00
_cell.angle_beta   90.00
_cell.angle_gamma   90.00
#
_symmetry.space_group_name_H-M   'P 1'
#
loop_
_entity.id
_entity.type
_entity.pdbx_description
1 polymer ?
#
loop_
_entity_poly.entity_id
_entity_poly.type
_entity_poly.pdbx_seq_one_letter_code
_entity_poly.pdbx_strand_id
1 'polypeptide(L)'
;MNKVLLCKWCWRYASDRDSLWKKVIKGKYGEEEGGWRSCKVRNPFAVGFWKAISKEWDLFSSNVCHAIGDGKIVKFWRDRCSQEPLKELYPNLYALSEAKET
;
A
#
# COMPACT_ATOMS: atom_id res chain seq x y z
N MET A 1 3.63 10.26 19.85
CA MET A 1 4.37 10.02 18.58
C MET A 1 3.64 10.75 17.46
N ASN A 2 4.35 11.47 16.59
CA ASN A 2 3.70 12.31 15.57
C ASN A 2 3.20 11.45 14.40
N LYS A 3 1.87 11.27 14.29
CA LYS A 3 1.22 10.44 13.26
C LYS A 3 1.53 10.91 11.83
N VAL A 4 1.63 12.22 11.61
CA VAL A 4 1.93 12.80 10.29
C VAL A 4 3.32 12.36 9.81
N LEU A 5 4.31 12.33 10.71
CA LEU A 5 5.64 11.84 10.37
C LEU A 5 5.62 10.35 10.02
N LEU A 6 4.85 9.54 10.74
CA LEU A 6 4.71 8.11 10.45
C LEU A 6 4.05 7.87 9.07
N CYS A 7 2.97 8.59 8.77
CA CYS A 7 2.33 8.55 7.45
C CYS A 7 3.28 8.98 6.33
N LYS A 8 4.16 9.97 6.55
CA LYS A 8 5.18 10.38 5.58
C LYS A 8 6.18 9.25 5.29
N TRP A 9 6.51 8.43 6.29
CA TRP A 9 7.35 7.24 6.09
C TRP A 9 6.60 6.10 5.38
N CYS A 10 5.31 5.91 5.66
CA CYS A 10 4.45 5.01 4.88
C CYS A 10 4.47 5.40 3.40
N TRP A 11 4.27 6.69 3.09
CA TRP A 11 4.34 7.23 1.73
C TRP A 11 5.68 6.95 1.06
N ARG A 12 6.79 7.20 1.77
CA ARG A 12 8.14 6.92 1.25
C ARG A 12 8.32 5.45 0.94
N TYR A 13 7.82 4.53 1.76
CA TYR A 13 7.91 3.09 1.49
C TYR A 13 7.10 2.68 0.27
N ALA A 14 5.90 3.25 0.11
CA ALA A 14 5.04 2.99 -1.04
C ALA A 14 5.63 3.55 -2.34
N SER A 15 6.22 4.75 -2.28
CA SER A 15 6.69 5.48 -3.47
C SER A 15 8.08 5.04 -3.94
N ASP A 16 8.99 4.78 -3.00
CA ASP A 16 10.38 4.44 -3.29
C ASP A 16 10.47 2.94 -3.59
N ARG A 17 10.90 2.57 -4.81
CA ARG A 17 10.88 1.16 -5.26
C ARG A 17 12.20 0.44 -5.06
N ASP A 18 13.31 1.14 -5.25
CA ASP A 18 14.63 0.51 -5.40
C ASP A 18 15.65 0.89 -4.33
N SER A 19 15.26 1.75 -3.38
CA SER A 19 16.14 2.12 -2.29
C SER A 19 16.58 0.95 -1.43
N LEU A 20 17.86 0.98 -1.05
CA LEU A 20 18.48 -0.04 -0.20
C LEU A 20 17.76 -0.19 1.15
N TRP A 21 17.32 0.92 1.76
CA TRP A 21 16.58 0.87 3.02
C TRP A 21 15.26 0.10 2.89
N LYS A 22 14.53 0.26 1.77
CA LYS A 22 13.31 -0.52 1.51
C LYS A 22 13.64 -1.99 1.33
N LYS A 23 14.71 -2.34 0.61
CA LYS A 23 15.16 -3.74 0.46
C LYS A 23 15.49 -4.39 1.81
N VAL A 24 16.14 -3.66 2.71
CA VAL A 24 16.42 -4.12 4.08
C VAL A 24 15.13 -4.36 4.86
N ILE A 25 14.18 -3.43 4.79
CA ILE A 25 12.87 -3.57 5.44
C ILE A 25 12.09 -4.76 4.87
N LYS A 26 12.04 -4.90 3.54
CA LYS A 26 11.42 -6.02 2.83
C LYS A 26 12.06 -7.36 3.22
N GLY A 27 13.39 -7.42 3.29
CA GLY A 27 14.09 -8.63 3.72
C GLY A 27 13.85 -8.98 5.20
N LYS A 28 13.72 -7.98 6.06
CA LYS A 28 13.53 -8.18 7.51
C LYS A 28 12.08 -8.52 7.88
N TYR A 29 11.10 -7.92 7.22
CA TYR A 29 9.68 -8.01 7.61
C TYR A 29 8.80 -8.68 6.56
N GLY A 30 9.28 -8.89 5.34
CA GLY A 30 8.46 -9.30 4.20
C GLY A 30 7.69 -8.13 3.58
N GLU A 31 7.06 -8.39 2.43
CA GLU A 31 6.25 -7.43 1.68
C GLU A 31 4.95 -8.09 1.22
N GLU A 32 3.84 -7.36 1.36
CA GLU A 32 2.51 -7.83 0.93
C GLU A 32 2.36 -7.76 -0.60
N GLU A 33 1.37 -8.49 -1.12
CA GLU A 33 1.04 -8.49 -2.55
C GLU A 33 0.79 -7.05 -3.04
N GLY A 34 1.47 -6.65 -4.12
CA GLY A 34 1.42 -5.29 -4.67
C GLY A 34 2.60 -4.39 -4.27
N GLY A 35 3.45 -4.78 -3.32
CA GLY A 35 4.72 -4.07 -3.04
C GLY A 35 4.56 -2.72 -2.33
N TRP A 36 3.34 -2.41 -1.89
CA TRP A 36 2.99 -1.15 -1.26
C TRP A 36 3.25 -1.17 0.24
N ARG A 37 3.02 -2.30 0.92
CA ARG A 37 3.09 -2.45 2.38
C ARG A 37 4.07 -3.55 2.77
N SER A 38 4.88 -3.32 3.80
CA SER A 38 5.61 -4.42 4.46
C SER A 38 4.66 -5.29 5.28
N CYS A 39 4.86 -6.61 5.34
CA CYS A 39 3.98 -7.47 6.13
C CYS A 39 3.87 -7.00 7.59
N LYS A 40 2.70 -7.23 8.20
CA LYS A 40 2.45 -6.84 9.59
C LYS A 40 3.52 -7.43 10.51
N VAL A 41 4.19 -6.56 11.24
CA VAL A 41 5.31 -6.91 12.12
C VAL A 41 4.77 -7.69 13.34
N ARG A 42 4.76 -9.03 13.25
CA ARG A 42 4.32 -9.93 14.33
C ARG A 42 5.44 -10.32 15.30
N ASN A 43 6.70 -10.02 14.95
CA ASN A 43 7.85 -10.46 15.72
C ASN A 43 8.04 -9.60 16.99
N PRO A 44 8.10 -10.18 18.21
CA PRO A 44 8.42 -9.44 19.44
C PRO A 44 9.80 -8.76 19.40
N PHE A 45 10.75 -9.28 18.62
CA PHE A 45 12.09 -8.69 18.42
C PHE A 45 12.12 -7.48 17.48
N ALA A 46 10.98 -7.13 16.87
CA ALA A 46 10.86 -5.88 16.15
C ALA A 46 10.70 -4.71 17.13
N VAL A 47 11.79 -4.41 17.82
CA VAL A 47 11.97 -3.16 18.54
C VAL A 47 12.29 -2.07 17.51
N GLY A 48 11.53 -0.98 17.54
CA GLY A 48 11.89 0.23 16.82
C GLY A 48 10.83 0.82 15.91
N PHE A 49 11.13 2.05 15.50
CA PHE A 49 10.39 2.98 14.64
C PHE A 49 9.52 2.33 13.54
N TRP A 50 9.99 1.25 12.90
CA TRP A 50 9.23 0.54 11.87
C TRP A 50 7.94 -0.10 12.36
N LYS A 51 7.89 -0.60 13.59
CA LYS A 51 6.67 -1.15 14.20
C LYS A 51 5.60 -0.06 14.40
N ALA A 52 6.01 1.17 14.67
CA ALA A 52 5.10 2.32 14.76
C ALA A 52 4.59 2.72 13.37
N ILE A 53 5.47 2.75 12.36
CA ILE A 53 5.08 3.02 10.96
C ILE A 53 4.08 1.95 10.47
N SER A 54 4.38 0.67 10.68
CA SER A 54 3.53 -0.46 10.25
C SER A 54 2.13 -0.43 10.87
N LYS A 55 1.99 0.10 12.10
CA LYS A 55 0.70 0.29 12.78
C LYS A 55 -0.13 1.43 12.18
N GLU A 56 0.51 2.52 11.75
CA GLU A 56 -0.19 3.67 11.15
C GLU A 56 -0.51 3.47 9.67
N TRP A 57 -0.19 2.30 9.09
CA TRP A 57 -0.50 2.01 7.69
C TRP A 57 -1.99 2.07 7.39
N ASP A 58 -2.84 1.58 8.30
CA ASP A 58 -4.28 1.56 8.08
C ASP A 58 -4.83 2.99 7.98
N LEU A 59 -4.37 3.89 8.86
CA LEU A 59 -4.66 5.34 8.81
C LEU A 59 -4.11 6.00 7.55
N PHE A 60 -2.92 5.60 7.09
CA PHE A 60 -2.35 6.12 5.85
C PHE A 60 -3.19 5.67 4.63
N SER A 61 -3.53 4.38 4.54
CA SER A 61 -4.31 3.81 3.42
C SER A 61 -5.71 4.39 3.29
N SER A 62 -6.34 4.80 4.39
CA SER A 62 -7.66 5.45 4.33
C SER A 62 -7.61 6.87 3.78
N ASN A 63 -6.44 7.51 3.77
CA ASN A 63 -6.24 8.91 3.39
C ASN A 63 -5.46 9.08 2.08
N VAL A 64 -5.18 7.99 1.37
CA VAL A 64 -4.42 7.99 0.12
C VAL A 64 -5.24 7.34 -0.98
N CYS A 65 -5.27 7.98 -2.15
CA CYS A 65 -5.82 7.42 -3.38
C CYS A 65 -4.67 7.05 -4.31
N HIS A 66 -4.78 5.91 -4.98
CA HIS A 66 -3.79 5.49 -5.96
C HIS A 66 -4.00 6.27 -7.26
N ALA A 67 -2.98 6.98 -7.74
CA ALA A 67 -2.99 7.52 -9.08
C ALA A 67 -2.85 6.37 -10.09
N ILE A 68 -3.80 6.28 -11.01
CA ILE A 68 -3.84 5.24 -12.05
C ILE A 68 -2.62 5.44 -12.96
N GLY A 69 -1.70 4.48 -12.93
CA GLY A 69 -0.48 4.46 -13.74
C GLY A 69 -0.56 3.46 -14.90
N ASP A 70 0.54 2.79 -15.21
CA ASP A 70 0.68 1.86 -16.32
C ASP A 70 0.08 0.46 -16.11
N GLY A 71 -0.79 0.28 -15.11
CA GLY A 71 -1.49 -0.98 -14.83
C GLY A 71 -0.61 -2.13 -14.31
N LYS A 72 0.70 -1.92 -14.07
CA LYS A 72 1.58 -3.00 -13.60
C LYS A 72 1.51 -3.27 -12.10
N ILE A 73 1.01 -2.30 -11.32
CA ILE A 73 1.07 -2.32 -9.85
C ILE A 73 -0.27 -1.95 -9.19
N VAL A 74 -1.16 -1.28 -9.93
CA VAL A 74 -2.47 -0.84 -9.42
C VAL A 74 -3.53 -1.66 -10.15
N LYS A 75 -4.25 -2.51 -9.41
CA LYS A 75 -5.38 -3.28 -9.93
C LYS A 75 -6.52 -2.32 -10.18
N PHE A 76 -6.74 -1.91 -11.42
CA PHE A 76 -7.62 -0.80 -11.78
C PHE A 76 -9.00 -0.86 -11.12
N TRP A 77 -9.61 -2.05 -11.08
CA TRP A 77 -10.95 -2.26 -10.54
C TRP A 77 -11.01 -2.48 -9.03
N ARG A 78 -9.96 -3.08 -8.46
CA ARG A 78 -9.95 -3.55 -7.07
C ARG A 78 -9.30 -2.57 -6.13
N ASP A 79 -8.31 -1.82 -6.61
CA ASP A 79 -7.60 -0.85 -5.80
C ASP A 79 -8.39 0.45 -5.70
N ARG A 80 -8.20 1.13 -4.56
CA ARG A 80 -8.85 2.39 -4.24
C ARG A 80 -8.19 3.53 -5.03
N CYS A 81 -8.60 3.64 -6.29
CA CYS A 81 -8.17 4.72 -7.19
C CYS A 81 -8.93 6.04 -6.95
N SER A 82 -10.02 6.00 -6.15
CA SER A 82 -10.83 7.15 -5.70
C SER A 82 -11.20 6.97 -4.21
N GLN A 83 -12.29 7.57 -3.72
CA GLN A 83 -12.79 7.35 -2.35
C GLN A 83 -13.12 5.85 -2.08
N GLU A 84 -13.59 5.14 -3.11
CA GLU A 84 -13.94 3.72 -3.11
C GLU A 84 -13.38 3.02 -4.36
N PRO A 85 -13.26 1.67 -4.36
CA PRO A 85 -12.86 0.90 -5.53
C PRO A 85 -13.76 1.17 -6.75
N LEU A 86 -13.18 1.26 -7.95
CA LEU A 86 -13.94 1.54 -9.18
C LEU A 86 -15.01 0.49 -9.50
N LYS A 87 -14.82 -0.78 -9.06
CA LYS A 87 -15.84 -1.83 -9.18
C LYS A 87 -17.12 -1.52 -8.40
N GLU A 88 -17.02 -0.78 -7.29
CA GLU A 88 -18.16 -0.44 -6.43
C GLU A 88 -18.89 0.79 -6.97
N LEU A 89 -18.15 1.73 -7.57
CA LEU A 89 -18.71 2.91 -8.23
C LEU A 89 -19.36 2.60 -9.59
N TYR A 90 -18.84 1.62 -10.34
CA TYR A 90 -19.31 1.27 -11.68
C TYR A 90 -19.49 -0.25 -11.87
N PRO A 91 -20.45 -0.88 -11.17
CA PRO A 91 -20.64 -2.34 -11.19
C PRO A 91 -20.99 -2.87 -12.59
N ASN A 92 -21.74 -2.12 -13.38
CA ASN A 92 -22.10 -2.52 -14.76
C ASN A 92 -20.87 -2.51 -15.69
N LEU A 93 -20.00 -1.51 -15.55
CA LEU A 93 -18.78 -1.40 -16.36
C LEU A 93 -17.75 -2.46 -15.94
N TYR A 94 -17.69 -2.77 -14.63
CA TYR A 94 -16.90 -3.88 -14.11
C TYR A 94 -17.39 -5.23 -14.65
N ALA A 95 -18.71 -5.47 -14.72
CA ALA A 95 -19.26 -6.71 -15.25
C ALA A 95 -18.83 -6.96 -16.71
N LEU A 96 -18.82 -5.89 -17.51
CA LEU A 96 -18.46 -5.89 -18.94
C LEU A 96 -16.95 -5.90 -19.21
N SER A 97 -16.09 -5.63 -18.21
CA SER A 97 -14.65 -5.62 -18.44
C SER A 97 -14.09 -7.04 -18.53
N GLU A 98 -13.24 -7.30 -19.53
CA GLU A 98 -12.44 -8.53 -19.62
C GLU A 98 -11.22 -8.46 -18.70
N ALA A 99 -10.67 -7.25 -18.52
CA ALA A 99 -9.47 -6.99 -17.74
C ALA A 99 -9.82 -6.64 -16.28
N LYS A 100 -10.30 -7.63 -15.52
CA LYS A 100 -10.69 -7.49 -14.10
C LYS A 100 -9.53 -7.60 -13.12
N GLU A 101 -8.39 -8.13 -13.56
CA GLU A 101 -7.24 -8.48 -12.72
C GLU A 101 -5.94 -7.74 -13.06
N THR A 102 -5.92 -6.97 -14.15
CA THR A 102 -4.86 -5.99 -14.46
C THR A 102 -5.04 -4.74 -13.61
#